data_AF-A0A0D9NHG3-F1
#
_entry.id   AF-A0A0D9NHG3-F1
#
_cell.length_a   1.000
_cell.length_b   1.000
_cell.length_c   1.000
_cell.angle_alpha   90.00
_cell.angle_beta   90.00
_cell.angle_gamma   90.00
#
_symmetry.space_group_name_H-M   'P 1'
#
loop_
_entity.id
_entity.type
_entity.pdbx_description
1 polymer ?
#
loop_
_entity_poly.entity_id
_entity_poly.type
_entity_poly.pdbx_seq_one_letter_code
_entity_poly.pdbx_strand_id
1 'polypeptide(L)'
;MQYQFVPADRCKPLLFDGKLPLSAPNSMGYVGHCLMEENSWVARNYELINIFDSTCHLGWNEVCTLDMDVSNQPACPNTLGEALPLAGLAVTNIEYGTGKDIKA
;
A
#
# COMPACT_ATOMS: atom_id res chain seq x y z
N MET A 1 25.50 -13.88 5.92
CA MET A 1 24.22 -14.15 5.23
C MET A 1 24.50 -14.21 3.73
N GLN A 2 24.07 -15.29 3.07
CA GLN A 2 23.98 -15.31 1.61
C GLN A 2 22.57 -14.86 1.24
N TYR A 3 22.45 -13.83 0.40
CA TYR A 3 21.19 -13.39 -0.17
C TYR A 3 21.25 -13.52 -1.69
N GLN A 4 20.09 -13.64 -2.31
CA GLN A 4 19.95 -13.66 -3.76
C GLN A 4 18.80 -12.74 -4.16
N PHE A 5 18.94 -12.08 -5.32
CA PHE A 5 17.85 -11.34 -5.92
C PHE A 5 16.88 -12.33 -6.55
N VAL A 6 15.59 -12.19 -6.23
CA VAL A 6 14.51 -13.01 -6.77
C VAL A 6 13.45 -12.11 -7.41
N PRO A 7 12.66 -12.63 -8.37
CA PRO A 7 11.55 -11.87 -8.93
C PRO A 7 10.56 -11.44 -7.84
N ALA A 8 9.99 -10.24 -7.97
CA ALA A 8 8.99 -9.70 -7.03
C ALA A 8 7.76 -10.63 -6.88
N ASP A 9 7.44 -11.42 -7.90
CA ASP A 9 6.41 -12.46 -7.86
C ASP A 9 6.57 -13.45 -6.71
N ARG A 10 7.80 -13.67 -6.22
CA ARG A 10 8.06 -14.53 -5.06
C ARG A 10 7.47 -13.97 -3.77
N CYS A 11 7.13 -12.68 -3.73
CA CYS A 11 6.48 -12.02 -2.61
C CYS A 11 4.95 -12.15 -2.64
N LYS A 12 4.32 -12.56 -3.76
CA LYS A 12 2.85 -12.65 -3.87
C LYS A 12 2.17 -13.42 -2.72
N PRO A 13 2.69 -14.57 -2.23
CA PRO A 13 2.08 -15.28 -1.10
C PRO A 13 2.16 -14.54 0.24
N LEU A 14 3.00 -13.51 0.34
CA LEU A 14 3.14 -12.65 1.53
C LEU A 14 2.24 -11.41 1.46
N LEU A 15 1.61 -11.16 0.32
CA LEU A 15 0.80 -9.98 0.05
C LEU A 15 -0.68 -10.33 0.04
N PHE A 16 -1.53 -9.40 0.48
CA PHE A 16 -2.97 -9.55 0.36
C PHE A 16 -3.37 -9.51 -1.12
N ASP A 17 -4.11 -10.52 -1.58
CA ASP A 17 -4.48 -10.75 -2.98
C ASP A 17 -3.31 -10.68 -3.99
N GLY A 18 -2.08 -10.89 -3.51
CA GLY A 18 -0.86 -10.84 -4.34
C GLY A 18 -0.51 -9.43 -4.85
N LYS A 19 -1.16 -8.37 -4.36
CA LYS A 19 -0.89 -6.98 -4.76
C LYS A 19 -0.05 -6.25 -3.72
N LEU A 20 0.78 -5.32 -4.17
CA LEU A 20 1.53 -4.42 -3.29
C LEU A 20 0.60 -3.27 -2.83
N PRO A 21 0.23 -3.22 -1.54
CA PRO A 21 -0.55 -2.11 -1.03
C PRO A 21 0.31 -0.86 -0.94
N LEU A 22 -0.20 0.25 -1.47
CA LEU A 22 0.42 1.56 -1.44
C LEU A 22 -0.56 2.57 -0.83
N SER A 23 -0.07 3.50 -0.02
CA SER A 23 -0.88 4.59 0.52
C SER A 23 -1.31 5.51 -0.63
N ALA A 24 -2.60 5.54 -0.93
CA ALA A 24 -3.18 6.40 -1.96
C ALA A 24 -2.78 7.88 -1.81
N PRO A 25 -2.84 8.50 -0.62
CA PRO A 25 -2.46 9.91 -0.47
C PRO A 25 -0.96 10.19 -0.60
N ASN A 26 -0.08 9.19 -0.41
CA ASN A 26 1.36 9.44 -0.27
C ASN A 26 2.25 8.78 -1.34
N SER A 27 1.72 7.87 -2.17
CA SER A 27 2.56 7.01 -3.03
C SER A 27 2.62 7.43 -4.50
N MET A 28 1.95 8.51 -4.90
CA MET A 28 1.75 8.85 -6.31
C MET A 28 3.03 9.12 -7.09
N GLY A 29 4.08 9.65 -6.45
CA GLY A 29 5.39 9.80 -7.10
C GLY A 29 6.01 8.45 -7.49
N TYR A 30 5.90 7.44 -6.62
CA TYR A 30 6.40 6.10 -6.88
C TYR A 30 5.57 5.39 -7.95
N VAL A 31 4.24 5.43 -7.82
CA VAL A 31 3.33 4.83 -8.80
C VAL A 31 3.55 5.43 -10.18
N GLY A 32 3.62 6.76 -10.28
CA GLY A 32 3.86 7.45 -11.56
C GLY A 32 5.17 7.00 -12.20
N HIS A 33 6.26 6.88 -11.43
CA HIS A 33 7.53 6.38 -11.95
C HIS A 33 7.42 4.93 -12.45
N CYS A 34 6.77 4.06 -11.68
CA CYS A 34 6.57 2.67 -12.07
C CYS A 34 5.70 2.52 -13.34
N LEU A 35 4.67 3.34 -13.49
CA LEU A 35 3.81 3.33 -14.68
C LEU A 35 4.57 3.74 -15.96
N MET A 36 5.65 4.53 -15.84
CA MET A 36 6.51 4.90 -16.97
C MET A 36 7.53 3.82 -17.35
N GLU A 37 7.72 2.80 -16.52
CA GLU A 37 8.67 1.71 -16.76
C GLU A 37 7.97 0.53 -17.45
N GLU A 38 8.40 0.20 -18.67
CA GLU A 38 7.77 -0.79 -19.57
C GLU A 38 7.52 -2.18 -18.93
N ASN A 39 8.36 -2.57 -17.97
CA ASN A 39 8.30 -3.87 -17.31
C ASN A 39 8.18 -3.79 -15.78
N SER A 40 7.68 -2.67 -15.24
CA SER A 40 7.46 -2.57 -13.80
C SER A 40 6.45 -3.61 -13.32
N TRP A 41 6.88 -4.48 -12.40
CA TRP A 41 5.99 -5.40 -11.71
C TRP A 41 4.94 -4.63 -10.90
N VAL A 42 5.36 -3.53 -10.26
CA VAL A 42 4.48 -2.70 -9.42
C VAL A 42 3.37 -2.11 -10.26
N ALA A 43 3.67 -1.53 -11.43
CA ALA A 43 2.65 -0.97 -12.34
C ALA A 43 1.53 -1.95 -12.69
N ARG A 44 1.79 -3.27 -12.62
CA ARG A 44 0.84 -4.34 -12.94
C ARG A 44 0.22 -5.00 -11.70
N ASN A 45 0.73 -4.75 -10.50
CA ASN A 45 0.37 -5.50 -9.28
C ASN A 45 0.28 -4.61 -8.02
N TYR A 46 -0.07 -3.33 -8.15
CA TYR A 46 -0.28 -2.46 -6.98
C TYR A 46 -1.77 -2.29 -6.67
N GLU A 47 -2.05 -1.85 -5.45
CA GLU A 47 -3.37 -1.35 -5.04
C GLU A 47 -3.19 -0.10 -4.19
N LEU A 48 -4.07 0.88 -4.36
CA LEU A 48 -4.03 2.13 -3.60
C LEU A 48 -5.07 2.08 -2.50
N ILE A 49 -4.62 2.22 -1.25
CA ILE A 49 -5.47 2.19 -0.06
C ILE A 49 -5.51 3.58 0.55
N ASN A 50 -6.70 4.09 0.92
CA ASN A 50 -6.89 5.42 1.50
C ASN A 50 -6.49 5.51 2.99
N ILE A 51 -5.39 4.85 3.38
CA ILE A 51 -4.79 4.96 4.71
C ILE A 51 -3.68 6.02 4.66
N PHE A 52 -3.75 6.98 5.58
CA PHE A 52 -2.97 8.20 5.57
C PHE A 52 -1.55 8.03 6.13
N ASP A 53 -1.35 7.17 7.12
CA ASP A 53 -0.04 6.97 7.76
C ASP A 53 0.46 5.53 7.64
N SER A 54 1.80 5.36 7.68
CA SER A 54 2.45 4.06 7.54
C SER A 54 2.26 3.13 8.74
N THR A 55 1.69 3.63 9.84
CA THR A 55 1.33 2.83 11.02
C THR A 55 -0.16 2.48 11.05
N CYS A 56 -0.92 2.82 10.00
CA CYS A 56 -2.34 2.52 9.83
C CYS A 56 -3.24 3.06 10.96
N HIS A 57 -2.96 4.22 11.51
CA HIS A 57 -3.79 4.84 12.55
C HIS A 57 -4.89 5.75 12.00
N LEU A 58 -4.71 6.27 10.79
CA LEU A 58 -5.51 7.34 10.22
C LEU A 58 -5.95 7.00 8.79
N GLY A 59 -7.18 7.38 8.45
CA GLY A 59 -7.76 7.27 7.11
C GLY A 59 -8.90 6.25 7.01
N TRP A 60 -9.11 5.76 5.80
CA TRP A 60 -10.20 4.88 5.42
C TRP A 60 -9.65 3.56 4.88
N ASN A 61 -10.18 2.44 5.37
CA ASN A 61 -9.86 1.11 4.83
C ASN A 61 -10.63 0.84 3.54
N GLU A 62 -10.21 1.49 2.46
CA GLU A 62 -10.87 1.41 1.17
C GLU A 62 -9.88 1.45 0.02
N VAL A 63 -10.23 0.79 -1.07
CA VAL A 63 -9.46 0.79 -2.30
C VAL A 63 -9.83 2.01 -3.13
N CYS A 64 -8.81 2.69 -3.66
CA CYS A 64 -8.94 3.81 -4.58
C CYS A 64 -8.62 3.36 -6.00
N THR A 65 -9.24 4.03 -6.97
CA THR A 65 -8.97 3.84 -8.40
C THR A 65 -8.10 4.98 -8.93
N LEU A 66 -7.18 4.68 -9.83
CA LEU A 66 -6.33 5.67 -10.48
C LEU A 66 -6.52 5.62 -11.99
N ASP A 67 -6.80 6.77 -12.57
CA ASP A 67 -6.75 7.02 -14.01
C ASP A 67 -5.84 8.22 -14.26
N MET A 68 -4.62 7.94 -14.73
CA MET A 68 -3.59 8.95 -14.96
C MET A 68 -3.90 9.85 -16.16
N ASP A 69 -4.83 9.47 -17.04
CA ASP A 69 -5.30 10.32 -18.13
C ASP A 69 -6.29 11.39 -17.62
N VAL A 70 -6.89 11.16 -16.44
CA VAL A 70 -7.84 12.07 -15.80
C VAL A 70 -7.18 12.91 -14.71
N SER A 71 -6.43 12.29 -13.81
CA SER A 71 -5.86 12.94 -12.62
C SER A 71 -4.64 12.21 -12.08
N ASN A 72 -3.71 12.97 -11.49
CA ASN A 72 -2.62 12.41 -10.70
C ASN A 72 -3.01 12.13 -9.23
N GLN A 73 -4.29 12.30 -8.88
CA GLN A 73 -4.85 11.96 -7.57
C GLN A 73 -5.81 10.77 -7.70
N PRO A 74 -5.66 9.73 -6.88
CA PRO A 74 -6.58 8.60 -6.84
C PRO A 74 -7.99 9.03 -6.43
N ALA A 75 -9.01 8.45 -7.07
CA ALA A 75 -10.40 8.58 -6.65
C ALA A 75 -10.73 7.50 -5.61
N CYS A 76 -11.19 7.93 -4.44
CA CYS A 76 -11.54 7.06 -3.31
C CYS A 76 -13.02 7.28 -2.93
N PRO A 77 -13.70 6.29 -2.30
CA PRO A 77 -15.07 6.46 -1.82
C PRO A 77 -15.23 7.60 -0.80
N ASN A 78 -14.24 7.81 0.08
CA ASN A 78 -14.19 8.93 1.01
C ASN A 78 -13.07 9.93 0.64
N THR A 79 -12.98 11.03 1.40
CA THR A 79 -11.96 12.07 1.17
C THR A 79 -10.55 11.46 1.18
N LEU A 80 -9.81 11.67 0.09
CA LEU A 80 -8.44 11.19 -0.04
C LEU A 80 -7.54 11.81 1.05
N GLY A 81 -6.88 10.96 1.84
CA GLY A 81 -5.92 11.40 2.85
C GLY A 81 -6.54 12.08 4.07
N GLU A 82 -7.81 11.82 4.35
CA GLU A 82 -8.47 12.34 5.55
C GLU A 82 -7.85 11.76 6.83
N ALA A 83 -7.39 12.63 7.74
CA ALA A 83 -6.68 12.22 8.96
C ALA A 83 -7.64 11.91 10.13
N LEU A 84 -8.64 11.07 9.90
CA LEU A 84 -9.54 10.56 10.94
C LEU A 84 -9.00 9.25 11.53
N PRO A 85 -9.27 8.93 12.81
CA PRO A 85 -8.92 7.63 13.37
C PRO A 85 -9.48 6.48 12.53
N LEU A 86 -8.60 5.59 12.09
CA LEU A 86 -8.97 4.42 11.30
C LEU A 86 -9.86 3.50 12.14
N ALA A 87 -11.07 3.26 11.66
CA ALA A 87 -12.05 2.39 12.30
C ALA A 87 -12.23 1.09 11.51
N GLY A 88 -12.57 0.00 12.21
CA GLY A 88 -12.89 -1.29 11.57
C GLY A 88 -11.69 -2.16 11.20
N LEU A 89 -10.47 -1.72 11.49
CA LEU A 89 -9.25 -2.52 11.37
C LEU A 89 -8.52 -2.61 12.72
N ALA A 90 -8.18 -3.82 13.14
CA ALA A 90 -7.27 -4.03 14.26
C ALA A 90 -5.84 -3.95 13.74
N VAL A 91 -5.07 -2.95 14.18
CA VAL A 91 -3.64 -2.84 13.90
C VAL A 91 -2.87 -3.49 15.03
N THR A 92 -1.93 -4.38 14.67
CA THR A 92 -1.09 -5.12 15.62
C THR A 92 0.35 -4.93 15.18
N ASN A 93 1.21 -4.53 16.12
CA ASN A 93 2.64 -4.46 15.91
C ASN A 93 3.26 -5.83 16.20
N ILE A 94 4.33 -6.17 15.48
CA ILE A 94 5.12 -7.36 15.76
C ILE A 94 6.38 -6.92 16.51
N GLU A 95 6.52 -7.35 17.77
CA GLU A 95 7.69 -7.06 18.59
C GLU A 95 8.96 -7.60 17.89
N TYR A 96 9.90 -6.69 17.63
CA TYR A 96 11.08 -6.98 16.84
C TYR A 96 11.92 -8.10 17.48
N GLY A 97 12.29 -9.10 16.68
CA GLY A 97 13.12 -10.22 17.10
C GLY A 97 12.40 -11.29 17.93
N THR A 98 11.12 -11.09 18.30
CA THR A 98 10.36 -12.07 19.09
C THR A 98 9.18 -12.66 18.32
N GLY A 99 8.65 -11.94 17.33
CA GLY A 99 7.49 -12.36 16.56
C GLY A 99 6.18 -12.30 17.34
N LYS A 100 6.17 -11.64 18.52
CA LYS A 100 4.98 -11.50 19.35
C LYS A 100 4.13 -10.33 18.91
N ASP A 101 2.83 -10.56 18.86
CA ASP A 101 1.83 -9.52 18.68
C ASP A 101 1.78 -8.59 19.91
N ILE A 102 1.96 -7.29 19.68
CA ILE A 102 1.72 -6.25 20.66
C ILE A 102 0.71 -5.26 20.10
N LYS A 103 -0.17 -4.75 20.96
CA LYS A 103 -1.16 -3.76 20.55
C LYS A 103 -0.45 -2.51 20.01
N ALA A 104 -0.88 -2.06 18.83
CA ALA A 104 -0.41 -0.81 18.23
C ALA A 104 -0.78 0.41 19.08
#